data_AF-A0AAV9IAG6-F1
#
_entry.id   AF-A0AAV9IAG6-F1
#
_cell.length_a   1.000
_cell.length_b   1.000
_cell.length_c   1.000
_cell.angle_alpha   90.00
_cell.angle_beta   90.00
_cell.angle_gamma   90.00
#
_symmetry.space_group_name_H-M   'P 1'
#
loop_
_entity.id
_entity.type
_entity.pdbx_description
1 polymer ?
#
loop_
_entity_poly.entity_id
_entity_poly.type
_entity_poly.pdbx_seq_one_letter_code
_entity_poly.pdbx_strand_id
1 'polypeptide(L)'
;MDSKLRESSRSEKNKVIEDQESKNISKLKLCSTQVFSNSLLYLILFAVISIFLYMERSTVTSSGLRYGVIIDAGSSGTRVHVSLFTLQGGETLNLEEDHYFEVKQSLSMCFQNSSSVTNVGYVFSKLLSFVRSIVPEVERPRTPIFLKATAGLRLMDTDMIETVLDATRGILVASEFSFEPSRANVIDGVDESLYGWITVNSLMSSFSKESHHTFGILDLGGGSLQIAYDTNYSYDEDESIRELFVADKTYHVYSQSFLGMGLLEFRRRMYKLLEETGELTRNPCFYSGATERIDVDGREQSFVNTSGTGDFDSCLSLINDIFTKEFGFDRESRKLLNTTVDTFIAFAYFFDRIYTFGLASQSSRSDLEEVGRYICSEEWHVVQNSYASVRNGGSEHLCFDMAYIYFLLYDFLEFDRTGKNTWFLQTYHGKEFGWSLGALFHEMNLLLLEKEVL
;
A
#
# COMPACT_ATOMS: atom_id res chain seq x y z
N MET A 1 -103.59 -7.00 -49.51
CA MET A 1 -102.85 -5.76 -49.20
C MET A 1 -101.56 -6.08 -48.43
N ASP A 2 -100.92 -7.25 -48.68
CA ASP A 2 -99.88 -7.81 -47.79
C ASP A 2 -98.51 -8.09 -48.44
N SER A 3 -98.34 -7.96 -49.77
CA SER A 3 -97.04 -8.22 -50.41
C SER A 3 -96.11 -6.99 -50.43
N LYS A 4 -96.66 -5.78 -50.56
CA LYS A 4 -95.86 -4.53 -50.60
C LYS A 4 -95.27 -4.11 -49.25
N LEU A 5 -95.89 -4.48 -48.12
CA LEU A 5 -95.36 -4.20 -46.78
C LEU A 5 -94.20 -5.15 -46.40
N ARG A 6 -94.17 -6.36 -46.98
CA ARG A 6 -93.12 -7.36 -46.69
C ARG A 6 -91.80 -7.07 -47.40
N GLU A 7 -91.82 -6.51 -48.60
CA GLU A 7 -90.59 -6.15 -49.34
C GLU A 7 -89.90 -4.89 -48.79
N SER A 8 -90.68 -3.88 -48.36
CA SER A 8 -90.13 -2.68 -47.72
C SER A 8 -89.42 -2.99 -46.39
N SER A 9 -90.01 -3.83 -45.52
CA SER A 9 -89.36 -4.18 -44.24
C SER A 9 -88.11 -5.06 -44.40
N ARG A 10 -87.98 -5.80 -45.51
CA ARG A 10 -86.82 -6.66 -45.82
C ARG A 10 -85.66 -5.84 -46.39
N SER A 11 -85.95 -4.83 -47.20
CA SER A 11 -84.96 -3.86 -47.70
C SER A 11 -84.39 -2.99 -46.57
N GLU A 12 -85.23 -2.49 -45.66
CA GLU A 12 -84.76 -1.73 -44.49
C GLU A 12 -83.92 -2.59 -43.53
N LYS A 13 -84.33 -3.83 -43.27
CA LYS A 13 -83.52 -4.75 -42.43
C LYS A 13 -82.16 -5.07 -43.04
N ASN A 14 -82.08 -5.31 -44.34
CA ASN A 14 -80.79 -5.58 -45.00
C ASN A 14 -79.87 -4.35 -44.96
N LYS A 15 -80.42 -3.14 -45.12
CA LYS A 15 -79.65 -1.89 -45.05
C LYS A 15 -79.13 -1.60 -43.64
N VAL A 16 -79.92 -1.91 -42.61
CA VAL A 16 -79.49 -1.81 -41.19
C VAL A 16 -78.39 -2.83 -40.88
N ILE A 17 -78.45 -4.05 -41.43
CA ILE A 17 -77.42 -5.08 -41.23
C ILE A 17 -76.10 -4.68 -41.90
N GLU A 18 -76.13 -4.18 -43.14
CA GLU A 18 -74.93 -3.71 -43.85
C GLU A 18 -74.27 -2.50 -43.16
N ASP A 19 -75.05 -1.53 -42.67
CA ASP A 19 -74.52 -0.39 -41.92
C ASP A 19 -73.91 -0.82 -40.57
N GLN A 20 -74.43 -1.88 -39.96
CA GLN A 20 -73.95 -2.40 -38.69
C GLN A 20 -72.68 -3.25 -38.85
N GLU A 21 -72.56 -4.02 -39.94
CA GLU A 21 -71.32 -4.69 -40.34
C GLU A 21 -70.22 -3.69 -40.70
N SER A 22 -70.54 -2.65 -41.47
CA SER A 22 -69.61 -1.56 -41.81
C SER A 22 -69.08 -0.82 -40.55
N LYS A 23 -69.96 -0.54 -39.58
CA LYS A 23 -69.57 0.04 -38.28
C LYS A 23 -68.72 -0.91 -37.43
N ASN A 24 -68.96 -2.21 -37.48
CA ASN A 24 -68.15 -3.19 -36.75
C ASN A 24 -66.77 -3.38 -37.38
N ILE A 25 -66.67 -3.40 -38.72
CA ILE A 25 -65.40 -3.49 -39.45
C ILE A 25 -64.55 -2.23 -39.22
N SER A 26 -65.16 -1.04 -39.22
CA SER A 26 -64.46 0.21 -38.91
C SER A 26 -63.98 0.26 -37.46
N LYS A 27 -64.78 -0.21 -36.49
CA LYS A 27 -64.34 -0.37 -35.08
C LYS A 27 -63.20 -1.38 -34.92
N LEU A 28 -63.24 -2.52 -35.62
CA LEU A 28 -62.14 -3.50 -35.61
C LEU A 28 -60.85 -2.93 -36.20
N LYS A 29 -60.95 -2.20 -37.33
CA LYS A 29 -59.79 -1.52 -37.93
C LYS A 29 -59.22 -0.48 -36.96
N LEU A 30 -60.06 0.35 -36.35
CA LEU A 30 -59.63 1.37 -35.38
C LEU A 30 -58.94 0.74 -34.15
N CYS A 31 -59.49 -0.35 -33.63
CA CYS A 31 -58.93 -1.10 -32.51
C CYS A 31 -57.58 -1.74 -32.88
N SER A 32 -57.47 -2.35 -34.07
CA SER A 32 -56.19 -2.90 -34.55
C SER A 32 -55.13 -1.81 -34.72
N THR A 33 -55.47 -0.67 -35.31
CA THR A 33 -54.51 0.44 -35.52
C THR A 33 -54.04 1.04 -34.19
N GLN A 34 -54.91 1.07 -33.19
CA GLN A 34 -54.57 1.60 -31.86
C GLN A 34 -53.69 0.64 -31.06
N VAL A 35 -53.94 -0.67 -31.18
CA VAL A 35 -53.08 -1.71 -30.60
C VAL A 35 -51.70 -1.72 -31.27
N PHE A 36 -51.62 -1.62 -32.61
CA PHE A 36 -50.35 -1.52 -33.35
C PHE A 36 -49.59 -0.23 -33.03
N SER A 37 -50.29 0.89 -32.86
CA SER A 37 -49.68 2.17 -32.46
C SER A 37 -49.06 2.10 -31.06
N ASN A 38 -49.75 1.49 -30.10
CA ASN A 38 -49.25 1.38 -28.73
C ASN A 38 -48.08 0.40 -28.64
N SER A 39 -48.12 -0.75 -29.32
CA SER A 39 -47.00 -1.69 -29.34
C SER A 39 -45.76 -1.13 -30.03
N LEU A 40 -45.92 -0.32 -31.09
CA LEU A 40 -44.82 0.41 -31.69
C LEU A 40 -44.22 1.44 -30.73
N LEU A 41 -45.05 2.15 -29.95
CA LEU A 41 -44.59 3.10 -28.95
C LEU A 41 -43.77 2.43 -27.83
N TYR A 42 -44.21 1.26 -27.35
CA TYR A 42 -43.45 0.48 -26.35
C TYR A 42 -42.14 -0.06 -26.90
N LEU A 43 -42.10 -0.51 -28.17
CA LEU A 43 -40.86 -0.95 -28.82
C LEU A 43 -39.88 0.21 -28.99
N ILE A 44 -40.35 1.39 -29.38
CA ILE A 44 -39.52 2.60 -29.46
C ILE A 44 -39.01 2.98 -28.07
N LEU A 45 -39.86 2.97 -27.05
CA LEU A 45 -39.44 3.28 -25.67
C LEU A 45 -38.40 2.28 -25.17
N PHE A 46 -38.59 0.98 -25.40
CA PHE A 46 -37.62 -0.06 -25.04
C PHE A 46 -36.30 0.10 -25.80
N ALA A 47 -36.35 0.42 -27.09
CA ALA A 47 -35.16 0.70 -27.88
C ALA A 47 -34.43 1.95 -27.39
N VAL A 48 -35.15 3.02 -27.06
CA VAL A 48 -34.57 4.25 -26.50
C VAL A 48 -33.96 3.99 -25.13
N ILE A 49 -34.63 3.25 -24.24
CA ILE A 49 -34.08 2.86 -22.93
C ILE A 49 -32.86 1.96 -23.13
N SER A 50 -32.90 1.00 -24.05
CA SER A 50 -31.76 0.12 -24.34
C SER A 50 -30.59 0.89 -24.94
N ILE A 51 -30.84 1.86 -25.82
CA ILE A 51 -29.83 2.77 -26.36
C ILE A 51 -29.29 3.67 -25.26
N PHE A 52 -30.14 4.20 -24.38
CA PHE A 52 -29.71 5.04 -23.28
C PHE A 52 -28.84 4.26 -22.29
N LEU A 53 -29.27 3.06 -21.88
CA LEU A 53 -28.48 2.14 -21.06
C LEU A 53 -27.20 1.68 -21.76
N TYR A 54 -27.23 1.47 -23.08
CA TYR A 54 -26.05 1.14 -23.87
C TYR A 54 -25.08 2.31 -23.94
N MET A 55 -25.56 3.53 -24.20
CA MET A 55 -24.76 4.75 -24.26
C MET A 55 -24.19 5.12 -22.89
N GLU A 56 -24.97 4.97 -21.82
CA GLU A 56 -24.52 5.17 -20.43
C GLU A 56 -23.43 4.15 -20.06
N ARG A 57 -23.62 2.87 -20.45
CA ARG A 57 -22.59 1.83 -20.33
C ARG A 57 -21.36 2.12 -21.19
N SER A 58 -21.54 2.66 -22.40
CA SER A 58 -20.45 3.06 -23.30
C SER A 58 -19.67 4.28 -22.79
N THR A 59 -20.32 5.23 -22.12
CA THR A 59 -19.64 6.37 -21.49
C THR A 59 -18.84 5.96 -20.26
N VAL A 60 -19.31 4.96 -19.50
CA VAL A 60 -18.56 4.39 -18.37
C VAL A 60 -17.38 3.56 -18.86
N THR A 61 -17.52 2.82 -19.97
CA THR A 61 -16.41 2.05 -20.55
C THR A 61 -15.41 2.87 -21.38
N SER A 62 -15.75 4.09 -21.82
CA SER A 62 -14.85 4.94 -22.62
C SER A 62 -13.96 5.89 -21.83
N SER A 63 -14.00 5.89 -20.49
CA SER A 63 -13.25 6.87 -19.69
C SER A 63 -11.74 6.62 -19.65
N GLY A 64 -11.25 5.47 -20.14
CA GLY A 64 -9.85 5.09 -19.98
C GLY A 64 -9.43 4.89 -18.52
N LEU A 65 -10.37 4.97 -17.57
CA LEU A 65 -10.11 4.86 -16.15
C LEU A 65 -9.93 3.39 -15.75
N ARG A 66 -8.95 3.15 -14.88
CA ARG A 66 -8.56 1.83 -14.37
C ARG A 66 -8.28 1.92 -12.88
N TYR A 67 -8.98 1.12 -12.09
CA TYR A 67 -8.62 0.93 -10.69
C TYR A 67 -7.53 -0.13 -10.58
N GLY A 68 -6.63 0.03 -9.62
CA GLY A 68 -5.68 -0.98 -9.19
C GLY A 68 -5.60 -1.00 -7.67
N VAL A 69 -5.46 -2.20 -7.10
CA VAL A 69 -5.40 -2.37 -5.64
C VAL A 69 -4.15 -3.14 -5.27
N ILE A 70 -3.37 -2.63 -4.31
CA ILE A 70 -2.23 -3.36 -3.77
C ILE A 70 -2.30 -3.41 -2.25
N ILE A 71 -2.09 -4.60 -1.70
CA ILE A 71 -2.01 -4.87 -0.28
C ILE A 71 -0.54 -5.02 0.11
N ASP A 72 -0.03 -4.12 0.95
CA ASP A 72 1.26 -4.25 1.63
C ASP A 72 1.06 -5.06 2.92
N ALA A 73 1.58 -6.29 2.92
CA ALA A 73 1.65 -7.11 4.13
C ALA A 73 2.98 -6.87 4.87
N GLY A 74 3.04 -5.73 5.54
CA GLY A 74 4.18 -5.25 6.29
C GLY A 74 4.39 -5.95 7.64
N SER A 75 5.57 -5.72 8.23
CA SER A 75 5.99 -6.30 9.52
C SER A 75 5.21 -5.76 10.74
N SER A 76 4.78 -4.50 10.71
CA SER A 76 4.06 -3.83 11.79
C SER A 76 2.55 -3.68 11.55
N GLY A 77 2.08 -4.01 10.34
CA GLY A 77 0.71 -3.78 9.92
C GLY A 77 0.47 -4.22 8.49
N THR A 78 -0.80 -4.36 8.12
CA THR A 78 -1.23 -4.67 6.75
C THR A 78 -1.98 -3.48 6.19
N ARG A 79 -1.61 -3.01 5.00
CA ARG A 79 -2.09 -1.78 4.37
C ARG A 79 -2.68 -2.09 3.01
N VAL A 80 -3.61 -1.26 2.56
CA VAL A 80 -4.15 -1.32 1.20
C VAL A 80 -4.14 0.06 0.56
N HIS A 81 -3.63 0.12 -0.67
CA HIS A 81 -3.77 1.25 -1.56
C HIS A 81 -4.79 0.92 -2.65
N VAL A 82 -5.69 1.87 -2.90
CA VAL A 82 -6.67 1.82 -3.97
C VAL A 82 -6.42 3.03 -4.86
N SER A 83 -5.85 2.78 -6.03
CA SER A 83 -5.44 3.84 -6.94
C SER A 83 -6.33 3.86 -8.18
N LEU A 84 -6.62 5.06 -8.68
CA LEU A 84 -7.32 5.30 -9.93
C LEU A 84 -6.34 5.87 -10.95
N PHE A 85 -6.25 5.21 -12.10
CA PHE A 85 -5.40 5.61 -13.21
C PHE A 85 -6.22 6.01 -14.43
N THR A 86 -5.75 7.00 -15.18
CA THR A 86 -6.19 7.27 -16.55
C THR A 86 -5.21 6.65 -17.53
N LEU A 87 -5.71 5.88 -18.49
CA LEU A 87 -4.93 5.33 -19.59
C LEU A 87 -4.88 6.31 -20.76
N GLN A 88 -3.77 7.05 -20.87
CA GLN A 88 -3.55 7.98 -21.97
C GLN A 88 -2.95 7.27 -23.18
N GLY A 89 -3.56 7.46 -24.35
CA GLY A 89 -3.07 6.89 -25.61
C GLY A 89 -3.12 5.35 -25.68
N GLY A 90 -3.71 4.68 -24.68
CA GLY A 90 -3.75 3.22 -24.59
C GLY A 90 -2.50 2.58 -23.97
N GLU A 91 -1.47 3.37 -23.63
CA GLU A 91 -0.15 2.84 -23.25
C GLU A 91 0.39 3.45 -21.95
N THR A 92 -0.03 4.66 -21.56
CA THR A 92 0.54 5.37 -20.41
C THR A 92 -0.47 5.49 -19.27
N LEU A 93 -0.10 4.98 -18.09
CA LEU A 93 -0.87 5.14 -16.86
C LEU A 93 -0.52 6.44 -16.16
N ASN A 94 -1.53 7.28 -15.91
CA ASN A 94 -1.40 8.48 -15.09
C ASN A 94 -2.21 8.29 -13.81
N LEU A 95 -1.60 8.49 -12.65
CA LEU A 95 -2.28 8.38 -11.35
C LEU A 95 -3.14 9.60 -11.07
N GLU A 96 -4.46 9.42 -11.04
CA GLU A 96 -5.44 10.44 -10.70
C GLU A 96 -5.61 10.54 -9.18
N GLU A 97 -5.94 9.42 -8.55
CA GLU A 97 -6.23 9.33 -7.13
C GLU A 97 -5.51 8.15 -6.49
N ASP A 98 -5.12 8.30 -5.23
CA ASP A 98 -4.62 7.21 -4.39
C ASP A 98 -5.27 7.31 -3.01
N HIS A 99 -5.81 6.19 -2.54
CA HIS A 99 -6.49 6.10 -1.26
C HIS A 99 -5.84 5.01 -0.42
N TYR A 100 -5.58 5.30 0.85
CA TYR A 100 -4.84 4.44 1.76
C TYR A 100 -5.65 4.06 3.00
N PHE A 101 -5.50 2.81 3.45
CA PHE A 101 -6.01 2.35 4.74
C PHE A 101 -5.10 1.28 5.37
N GLU A 102 -4.97 1.33 6.70
CA GLU A 102 -4.10 0.45 7.48
C GLU A 102 -4.87 -0.29 8.57
N VAL A 103 -4.57 -1.58 8.71
CA VAL A 103 -4.84 -2.36 9.91
C VAL A 103 -3.51 -2.58 10.62
N LYS A 104 -3.41 -2.13 11.88
CA LYS A 104 -2.23 -2.32 12.75
C LYS A 104 -2.10 -3.77 13.26
N GLN A 105 -2.07 -4.70 12.33
CA GLN A 105 -1.88 -6.12 12.56
C GLN A 105 -1.19 -6.71 11.34
N SER A 106 0.06 -7.17 11.53
CA SER A 106 0.80 -7.84 10.46
C SER A 106 0.30 -9.26 10.29
N LEU A 107 0.50 -9.81 9.09
CA LEU A 107 0.15 -11.19 8.82
C LEU A 107 1.03 -12.15 9.62
N SER A 108 2.32 -11.83 9.84
CA SER A 108 3.18 -12.65 10.69
C SER A 108 2.65 -12.77 12.13
N MET A 109 2.20 -11.65 12.73
CA MET A 109 1.58 -11.66 14.06
C MET A 109 0.28 -12.46 14.13
N CYS A 110 -0.50 -12.51 13.04
CA CYS A 110 -1.72 -13.32 13.00
C CYS A 110 -1.41 -14.80 13.27
N PHE A 111 -0.26 -15.30 12.80
CA PHE A 111 0.14 -16.71 12.89
C PHE A 111 1.00 -17.07 14.11
N GLN A 112 1.28 -16.12 15.00
CA GLN A 112 1.98 -16.39 16.26
C GLN A 112 1.08 -17.01 17.34
N ASN A 113 -0.25 -16.89 17.23
CA ASN A 113 -1.21 -17.39 18.21
C ASN A 113 -2.10 -18.51 17.61
N SER A 114 -2.71 -19.33 18.47
CA SER A 114 -3.54 -20.49 18.09
C SER A 114 -4.82 -20.20 17.27
N SER A 115 -5.11 -18.94 16.92
CA SER A 115 -6.31 -18.47 16.20
C SER A 115 -5.99 -17.77 14.87
N SER A 116 -5.03 -18.30 14.12
CA SER A 116 -4.42 -17.61 12.97
C SER A 116 -5.40 -17.23 11.86
N VAL A 117 -6.28 -18.15 11.47
CA VAL A 117 -7.23 -17.94 10.36
C VAL A 117 -8.25 -16.84 10.66
N THR A 118 -8.78 -16.79 11.88
CA THR A 118 -9.74 -15.76 12.29
C THR A 118 -9.12 -14.37 12.27
N ASN A 119 -7.85 -14.25 12.69
CA ASN A 119 -7.13 -12.97 12.69
C ASN A 119 -6.90 -12.46 11.26
N VAL A 120 -6.47 -13.34 10.33
CA VAL A 120 -6.33 -12.97 8.91
C VAL A 120 -7.68 -12.54 8.33
N GLY A 121 -8.75 -13.30 8.61
CA GLY A 121 -10.10 -12.95 8.18
C GLY A 121 -10.54 -11.57 8.67
N TYR A 122 -10.23 -11.21 9.92
CA TYR A 122 -10.50 -9.88 10.46
C TYR A 122 -9.75 -8.79 9.70
N VAL A 123 -8.43 -8.94 9.49
CA VAL A 123 -7.61 -7.98 8.75
C VAL A 123 -8.20 -7.74 7.36
N PHE A 124 -8.42 -8.80 6.58
CA PHE A 124 -8.92 -8.69 5.22
C PHE A 124 -10.37 -8.18 5.15
N SER A 125 -11.20 -8.47 6.15
CA SER A 125 -12.56 -7.91 6.20
C SER A 125 -12.54 -6.38 6.23
N LYS A 126 -11.59 -5.79 6.98
CA LYS A 126 -11.43 -4.33 7.07
C LYS A 126 -10.85 -3.76 5.78
N LEU A 127 -9.77 -4.37 5.26
CA LEU A 127 -9.13 -3.94 4.02
C LEU A 127 -10.12 -3.97 2.84
N LEU A 128 -10.77 -5.11 2.60
CA LEU A 128 -11.73 -5.25 1.50
C LEU A 128 -12.97 -4.38 1.68
N SER A 129 -13.42 -4.13 2.91
CA SER A 129 -14.49 -3.15 3.16
C SER A 129 -14.10 -1.75 2.73
N PHE A 130 -12.85 -1.35 2.97
CA PHE A 130 -12.32 -0.07 2.50
C PHE A 130 -12.25 -0.03 0.97
N VAL A 131 -11.70 -1.08 0.33
CA VAL A 131 -11.65 -1.16 -1.14
C VAL A 131 -13.04 -1.03 -1.76
N ARG A 132 -14.05 -1.73 -1.22
CA ARG A 132 -15.45 -1.66 -1.68
C ARG A 132 -16.08 -0.27 -1.56
N SER A 133 -15.60 0.54 -0.61
CA SER A 133 -16.09 1.90 -0.41
C SER A 133 -15.60 2.88 -1.49
N ILE A 134 -14.52 2.53 -2.20
CA ILE A 134 -13.90 3.34 -3.24
C ILE A 134 -14.20 2.79 -4.64
N VAL A 135 -14.09 1.46 -4.83
CA VAL A 135 -14.27 0.81 -6.13
C VAL A 135 -15.76 0.50 -6.38
N PRO A 136 -16.40 1.10 -7.40
CA PRO A 136 -17.79 0.84 -7.74
C PRO A 136 -18.04 -0.63 -8.06
N GLU A 137 -19.23 -1.16 -7.74
CA GLU A 137 -19.56 -2.59 -7.92
C GLU A 137 -19.32 -3.10 -9.35
N VAL A 138 -19.62 -2.27 -10.37
CA VAL A 138 -19.43 -2.60 -11.78
C VAL A 138 -17.96 -2.68 -12.21
N GLU A 139 -17.06 -2.09 -11.42
CA GLU A 139 -15.61 -2.01 -11.67
C GLU A 139 -14.83 -3.15 -11.00
N ARG A 140 -15.39 -3.74 -9.93
CA ARG A 140 -14.67 -4.73 -9.10
C ARG A 140 -14.18 -5.94 -9.90
N PRO A 141 -14.99 -6.59 -10.78
CA PRO A 141 -14.53 -7.77 -11.52
C PRO A 141 -13.34 -7.52 -12.47
N ARG A 142 -13.10 -6.27 -12.87
CA ARG A 142 -11.96 -5.87 -13.72
C ARG A 142 -10.83 -5.17 -12.96
N THR A 143 -11.01 -4.92 -11.67
CA THR A 143 -10.01 -4.26 -10.83
C THR A 143 -9.03 -5.30 -10.31
N PRO A 144 -7.76 -5.32 -10.77
CA PRO A 144 -6.77 -6.24 -10.25
C PRO A 144 -6.42 -5.90 -8.81
N ILE A 145 -6.30 -6.94 -7.99
CA ILE A 145 -5.79 -6.85 -6.62
C ILE A 145 -4.50 -7.65 -6.48
N PHE A 146 -3.51 -7.05 -5.83
CA PHE A 146 -2.20 -7.64 -5.59
C PHE A 146 -1.94 -7.69 -4.10
N LEU A 147 -1.16 -8.68 -3.65
CA LEU A 147 -0.64 -8.71 -2.29
C LEU A 147 0.85 -8.99 -2.33
N LYS A 148 1.60 -8.12 -1.65
CA LYS A 148 3.05 -8.18 -1.60
C LYS A 148 3.47 -8.12 -0.13
N ALA A 149 4.05 -9.20 0.36
CA ALA A 149 4.54 -9.29 1.74
C ALA A 149 6.02 -8.96 1.84
N THR A 150 6.43 -8.28 2.91
CA THR A 150 7.79 -7.75 3.05
C THR A 150 8.61 -8.52 4.10
N ALA A 151 9.59 -7.86 4.74
CA ALA A 151 10.51 -8.45 5.71
C ALA A 151 9.82 -9.25 6.83
N GLY A 152 8.62 -8.83 7.24
CA GLY A 152 7.86 -9.52 8.29
C GLY A 152 7.62 -10.99 8.00
N LEU A 153 7.33 -11.34 6.74
CA LEU A 153 7.19 -12.72 6.29
C LEU A 153 8.53 -13.34 5.89
N ARG A 154 9.47 -12.57 5.29
CA ARG A 154 10.82 -13.06 4.94
C ARG A 154 11.60 -13.62 6.13
N LEU A 155 11.30 -13.14 7.34
CA LEU A 155 11.92 -13.61 8.58
C LEU A 155 11.30 -14.91 9.12
N MET A 156 10.14 -15.35 8.62
CA MET A 156 9.44 -16.55 9.08
C MET A 156 10.02 -17.82 8.45
N ASP A 157 9.69 -18.97 9.03
CA ASP A 157 10.04 -20.27 8.44
C ASP A 157 9.24 -20.50 7.15
N THR A 158 9.86 -21.15 6.16
CA THR A 158 9.29 -21.32 4.81
C THR A 158 7.89 -21.93 4.81
N ASP A 159 7.65 -22.96 5.64
CA ASP A 159 6.34 -23.61 5.74
C ASP A 159 5.25 -22.67 6.27
N MET A 160 5.63 -21.74 7.15
CA MET A 160 4.71 -20.76 7.70
C MET A 160 4.41 -19.65 6.68
N ILE A 161 5.39 -19.25 5.87
CA ILE A 161 5.20 -18.28 4.78
C ILE A 161 4.11 -18.79 3.83
N GLU A 162 4.21 -20.02 3.33
CA GLU A 162 3.20 -20.57 2.42
C GLU A 162 1.84 -20.74 3.11
N THR A 163 1.82 -21.13 4.38
CA THR A 163 0.57 -21.22 5.15
C THR A 163 -0.13 -19.85 5.23
N VAL A 164 0.61 -18.77 5.44
CA VAL A 164 0.08 -17.40 5.45
C VAL A 164 -0.40 -17.00 4.06
N LEU A 165 0.40 -17.24 3.01
CA LEU A 165 0.05 -16.89 1.64
C LEU A 165 -1.18 -17.66 1.15
N ASP A 166 -1.31 -18.95 1.45
CA ASP A 166 -2.48 -19.74 1.05
C ASP A 166 -3.77 -19.25 1.72
N ALA A 167 -3.70 -18.87 3.00
CA ALA A 167 -4.83 -18.24 3.67
C ALA A 167 -5.26 -16.92 3.00
N THR A 168 -4.30 -16.08 2.61
CA THR A 168 -4.61 -14.81 1.94
C THR A 168 -5.10 -15.01 0.50
N ARG A 169 -4.47 -15.90 -0.27
CA ARG A 169 -4.90 -16.30 -1.61
C ARG A 169 -6.34 -16.81 -1.59
N GLY A 170 -6.70 -17.67 -0.63
CA GLY A 170 -8.07 -18.17 -0.49
C GLY A 170 -9.10 -17.06 -0.28
N ILE A 171 -8.77 -16.05 0.53
CA ILE A 171 -9.65 -14.88 0.76
C ILE A 171 -9.78 -14.02 -0.49
N LEU A 172 -8.66 -13.76 -1.19
CA LEU A 172 -8.64 -12.90 -2.37
C LEU A 172 -9.31 -13.55 -3.58
N VAL A 173 -9.14 -14.87 -3.77
CA VAL A 173 -9.88 -15.66 -4.79
C VAL A 173 -11.38 -15.61 -4.55
N ALA A 174 -11.82 -15.63 -3.28
CA ALA A 174 -13.23 -15.54 -2.93
C ALA A 174 -13.80 -14.12 -2.96
N SER A 175 -12.97 -13.10 -3.22
CA SER A 175 -13.41 -11.70 -3.33
C SER A 175 -14.01 -11.40 -4.69
N GLU A 176 -14.63 -10.23 -4.83
CA GLU A 176 -15.22 -9.78 -6.10
C GLU A 176 -14.23 -9.08 -7.05
N PHE A 177 -12.94 -9.08 -6.72
CA PHE A 177 -11.87 -8.41 -7.48
C PHE A 177 -11.14 -9.38 -8.41
N SER A 178 -10.47 -8.85 -9.44
CA SER A 178 -9.65 -9.66 -10.36
C SER A 178 -8.38 -10.12 -9.65
N PHE A 179 -8.31 -11.42 -9.34
CA PHE A 179 -7.19 -11.98 -8.59
C PHE A 179 -6.74 -13.33 -9.16
N GLU A 180 -5.43 -13.49 -9.24
CA GLU A 180 -4.77 -14.76 -9.51
C GLU A 180 -3.82 -15.09 -8.35
N PRO A 181 -3.71 -16.37 -7.92
CA PRO A 181 -2.86 -16.73 -6.78
C PRO A 181 -1.39 -16.28 -6.88
N SER A 182 -0.85 -16.16 -8.10
CA SER A 182 0.49 -15.65 -8.40
C SER A 182 0.70 -14.20 -7.97
N ARG A 183 -0.37 -13.39 -7.91
CA ARG A 183 -0.36 -11.98 -7.51
C ARG A 183 -0.24 -11.77 -5.99
N ALA A 184 -0.29 -12.85 -5.20
CA ALA A 184 0.03 -12.85 -3.77
C ALA A 184 1.37 -13.55 -3.52
N ASN A 185 2.41 -12.77 -3.23
CA ASN A 185 3.76 -13.28 -3.01
C ASN A 185 4.57 -12.43 -2.04
N VAL A 186 5.72 -12.94 -1.62
CA VAL A 186 6.72 -12.19 -0.84
C VAL A 186 7.61 -11.45 -1.82
N ILE A 187 7.75 -10.14 -1.66
CA ILE A 187 8.64 -9.34 -2.52
C ILE A 187 10.08 -9.46 -2.05
N ASP A 188 11.00 -9.44 -3.02
CA ASP A 188 12.41 -9.27 -2.70
C ASP A 188 12.64 -7.86 -2.12
N GLY A 189 13.60 -7.77 -1.21
CA GLY A 189 13.96 -6.50 -0.58
C GLY A 189 14.55 -5.50 -1.56
N VAL A 190 15.24 -5.97 -2.61
CA VAL A 190 15.75 -5.08 -3.66
C VAL A 190 14.61 -4.47 -4.47
N ASP A 191 13.57 -5.25 -4.77
CA ASP A 191 12.38 -4.74 -5.45
C ASP A 191 11.60 -3.78 -4.55
N GLU A 192 11.44 -4.10 -3.26
CA GLU A 192 10.84 -3.21 -2.26
C GLU A 192 11.53 -1.83 -2.26
N SER A 193 12.86 -1.81 -2.22
CA SER A 193 13.65 -0.58 -2.26
C SER A 193 13.50 0.16 -3.59
N LEU A 194 13.52 -0.56 -4.72
CA LEU A 194 13.40 0.01 -6.06
C LEU A 194 12.03 0.67 -6.27
N TYR A 195 10.95 0.00 -5.87
CA TYR A 195 9.59 0.54 -5.97
C TYR A 195 9.38 1.75 -5.04
N GLY A 196 10.02 1.78 -3.87
CA GLY A 196 10.06 2.97 -3.01
C GLY A 196 10.70 4.16 -3.72
N TRP A 197 11.85 3.94 -4.37
CA TRP A 197 12.54 4.98 -5.14
C TRP A 197 11.70 5.50 -6.32
N ILE A 198 11.04 4.60 -7.06
CA ILE A 198 10.11 4.96 -8.14
C ILE A 198 8.98 5.83 -7.59
N THR A 199 8.39 5.45 -6.45
CA THR A 199 7.29 6.19 -5.82
C THR A 199 7.70 7.61 -5.46
N VAL A 200 8.82 7.77 -4.74
CA VAL A 200 9.31 9.09 -4.32
C VAL A 200 9.57 9.99 -5.52
N ASN A 201 10.31 9.51 -6.51
CA ASN A 201 10.69 10.31 -7.67
C ASN A 201 9.50 10.59 -8.62
N SER A 202 8.50 9.71 -8.67
CA SER A 202 7.25 9.96 -9.39
C SER A 202 6.44 11.07 -8.72
N LEU A 203 6.26 10.99 -7.40
CA LEU A 203 5.47 11.98 -6.65
C LEU A 203 6.15 13.35 -6.62
N MET A 204 7.48 13.39 -6.51
CA MET A 204 8.26 14.63 -6.49
C MET A 204 8.56 15.19 -7.89
N SER A 205 7.97 14.61 -8.95
CA SER A 205 8.10 15.07 -10.34
C SER A 205 9.55 15.05 -10.88
N SER A 206 10.40 14.21 -10.32
CA SER A 206 11.82 14.07 -10.69
C SER A 206 12.03 13.45 -12.08
N PHE A 207 11.03 12.73 -12.62
CA PHE A 207 11.07 12.16 -13.97
C PHE A 207 10.62 13.12 -15.08
N SER A 208 10.30 14.37 -14.75
CA SER A 208 9.95 15.37 -15.76
C SER A 208 11.17 15.74 -16.62
N LYS A 209 10.94 16.09 -17.89
CA LYS A 209 12.01 16.49 -18.84
C LYS A 209 12.82 17.71 -18.39
N GLU A 210 12.29 18.50 -17.47
CA GLU A 210 12.92 19.70 -16.92
C GLU A 210 13.73 19.42 -15.64
N SER A 211 13.55 18.26 -15.02
CA SER A 211 14.30 17.87 -13.82
C SER A 211 15.55 17.07 -14.18
N HIS A 212 16.69 17.46 -13.60
CA HIS A 212 17.94 16.71 -13.69
C HIS A 212 18.32 16.01 -12.38
N HIS A 213 17.46 16.08 -11.36
CA HIS A 213 17.77 15.59 -10.03
C HIS A 213 16.71 14.59 -9.56
N THR A 214 17.21 13.48 -9.02
CA THR A 214 16.43 12.46 -8.33
C THR A 214 16.72 12.53 -6.84
N PHE A 215 15.79 12.01 -6.05
CA PHE A 215 15.98 11.82 -4.62
C PHE A 215 16.42 10.39 -4.35
N GLY A 216 17.27 10.22 -3.36
CA GLY A 216 17.52 8.93 -2.74
C GLY A 216 16.40 8.63 -1.74
N ILE A 217 16.30 7.38 -1.31
CA ILE A 217 15.34 6.99 -0.30
C ILE A 217 15.99 6.22 0.85
N LEU A 218 15.41 6.38 2.04
CA LEU A 218 15.67 5.56 3.22
C LEU A 218 14.31 5.12 3.79
N ASP A 219 14.01 3.82 3.68
CA ASP A 219 12.80 3.24 4.26
C ASP A 219 13.19 2.43 5.49
N LEU A 220 12.85 2.93 6.68
CA LEU A 220 13.02 2.17 7.91
C LEU A 220 11.71 1.47 8.25
N GLY A 221 11.57 0.25 7.77
CA GLY A 221 10.47 -0.64 8.13
C GLY A 221 10.66 -1.29 9.50
N GLY A 222 9.70 -2.15 9.89
CA GLY A 222 9.82 -2.92 11.13
C GLY A 222 10.84 -4.05 11.06
N GLY A 223 11.00 -4.69 9.89
CA GLY A 223 11.86 -5.86 9.70
C GLY A 223 13.11 -5.65 8.85
N SER A 224 13.19 -4.58 8.08
CA SER A 224 14.34 -4.25 7.23
C SER A 224 14.53 -2.73 7.09
N LEU A 225 15.73 -2.36 6.66
CA LEU A 225 16.07 -1.03 6.15
C LEU A 225 16.28 -1.13 4.64
N GLN A 226 15.69 -0.23 3.86
CA GLN A 226 15.94 -0.12 2.43
C GLN A 226 16.63 1.19 2.08
N ILE A 227 17.51 1.10 1.08
CA ILE A 227 18.26 2.22 0.54
C ILE A 227 18.22 2.11 -0.98
N ALA A 228 17.81 3.18 -1.64
CA ALA A 228 17.92 3.29 -3.09
C ALA A 228 18.24 4.71 -3.54
N TYR A 229 19.06 4.81 -4.58
CA TYR A 229 19.45 6.09 -5.18
C TYR A 229 19.96 5.91 -6.61
N ASP A 230 19.83 6.98 -7.40
CA ASP A 230 20.41 7.05 -8.74
C ASP A 230 21.94 7.14 -8.67
N THR A 231 22.63 6.48 -9.59
CA THR A 231 24.08 6.45 -9.64
C THR A 231 24.61 6.38 -11.08
N ASN A 232 25.90 6.70 -11.25
CA ASN A 232 26.57 6.64 -12.55
C ASN A 232 27.21 5.28 -12.84
N TYR A 233 27.15 4.35 -11.88
CA TYR A 233 27.67 3.00 -12.02
C TYR A 233 26.66 2.08 -12.70
N SER A 234 27.17 1.04 -13.33
CA SER A 234 26.40 0.02 -14.03
C SER A 234 26.26 -1.26 -13.21
N TYR A 235 25.29 -2.12 -13.58
CA TYR A 235 25.10 -3.44 -12.96
C TYR A 235 26.37 -4.30 -12.96
N ASP A 236 27.18 -4.21 -14.01
CA ASP A 236 28.45 -4.96 -14.13
C ASP A 236 29.47 -4.58 -13.04
N GLU A 237 29.29 -3.42 -12.40
CA GLU A 237 30.15 -2.92 -11.33
C GLU A 237 29.60 -3.26 -9.93
N ASP A 238 28.27 -3.36 -9.78
CA ASP A 238 27.59 -3.75 -8.54
C ASP A 238 26.23 -4.40 -8.85
N GLU A 239 26.07 -5.68 -8.49
CA GLU A 239 24.82 -6.45 -8.71
C GLU A 239 23.61 -5.88 -7.95
N SER A 240 23.82 -4.91 -7.05
CA SER A 240 22.76 -4.17 -6.35
C SER A 240 22.16 -3.05 -7.22
N ILE A 241 22.71 -2.77 -8.40
CA ILE A 241 22.21 -1.75 -9.31
C ILE A 241 21.08 -2.34 -10.17
N ARG A 242 20.07 -1.54 -10.49
CA ARG A 242 18.96 -1.92 -11.36
C ARG A 242 18.82 -0.87 -12.46
N GLU A 243 18.71 -1.34 -13.70
CA GLU A 243 18.42 -0.47 -14.83
C GLU A 243 16.91 -0.26 -14.93
N LEU A 244 16.47 0.99 -14.95
CA LEU A 244 15.07 1.37 -15.08
C LEU A 244 14.90 2.34 -16.25
N PHE A 245 13.94 2.06 -17.12
CA PHE A 245 13.55 2.98 -18.17
C PHE A 245 12.25 3.71 -17.77
N VAL A 246 12.35 5.01 -17.48
CA VAL A 246 11.23 5.84 -17.03
C VAL A 246 11.26 7.17 -17.77
N ALA A 247 10.12 7.59 -18.33
CA ALA A 247 9.96 8.87 -19.04
C ALA A 247 11.03 9.14 -20.11
N ASP A 248 11.27 8.16 -20.98
CA ASP A 248 12.28 8.20 -22.06
C ASP A 248 13.75 8.30 -21.59
N LYS A 249 14.03 8.03 -20.31
CA LYS A 249 15.37 8.05 -19.73
C LYS A 249 15.69 6.75 -18.99
N THR A 250 16.91 6.27 -19.17
CA THR A 250 17.47 5.17 -18.39
C THR A 250 18.11 5.69 -17.10
N TYR A 251 17.75 5.10 -15.98
CA TYR A 251 18.31 5.34 -14.66
C TYR A 251 19.03 4.08 -14.18
N HIS A 252 20.16 4.26 -13.50
CA HIS A 252 20.87 3.16 -12.83
C HIS A 252 20.69 3.36 -11.33
N VAL A 253 19.81 2.56 -10.74
CA VAL A 253 19.40 2.74 -9.36
C VAL A 253 20.11 1.70 -8.51
N TYR A 254 21.03 2.14 -7.65
CA TYR A 254 21.49 1.29 -6.56
C TYR A 254 20.29 0.99 -5.66
N SER A 255 20.05 -0.28 -5.37
CA SER A 255 18.91 -0.72 -4.58
C SER A 255 19.31 -1.86 -3.65
N GLN A 256 19.20 -1.62 -2.35
CA GLN A 256 19.62 -2.56 -1.32
C GLN A 256 18.57 -2.67 -0.22
N SER A 257 18.38 -3.88 0.29
CA SER A 257 17.59 -4.17 1.48
C SER A 257 18.43 -4.89 2.52
N PHE A 258 18.47 -4.33 3.71
CA PHE A 258 19.13 -4.91 4.87
C PHE A 258 18.11 -5.60 5.77
N LEU A 259 17.90 -6.89 5.54
CA LEU A 259 17.00 -7.71 6.35
C LEU A 259 17.54 -7.82 7.79
N GLY A 260 16.67 -7.63 8.78
CA GLY A 260 17.06 -7.62 10.19
C GLY A 260 17.43 -6.24 10.74
N MET A 261 17.66 -5.25 9.87
CA MET A 261 17.98 -3.86 10.25
C MET A 261 16.73 -2.96 10.35
N GLY A 262 15.53 -3.53 10.28
CA GLY A 262 14.32 -2.77 10.60
C GLY A 262 14.25 -2.43 12.08
N LEU A 263 13.55 -1.36 12.43
CA LEU A 263 13.57 -0.82 13.79
C LEU A 263 13.15 -1.85 14.86
N LEU A 264 12.08 -2.61 14.59
CA LEU A 264 11.54 -3.58 15.54
C LEU A 264 12.40 -4.84 15.62
N GLU A 265 12.84 -5.35 14.46
CA GLU A 265 13.63 -6.57 14.38
C GLU A 265 15.05 -6.38 14.94
N PHE A 266 15.70 -5.24 14.66
CA PHE A 266 17.01 -4.93 15.23
C PHE A 266 16.95 -4.84 16.76
N ARG A 267 15.90 -4.21 17.28
CA ARG A 267 15.63 -4.15 18.73
C ARG A 267 15.47 -5.55 19.34
N ARG A 268 14.66 -6.42 18.70
CA ARG A 268 14.46 -7.80 19.12
C ARG A 268 15.76 -8.59 19.15
N ARG A 269 16.60 -8.46 18.12
CA ARG A 269 17.94 -9.09 18.04
C ARG A 269 18.86 -8.61 19.14
N MET A 270 18.88 -7.30 19.39
CA MET A 270 19.64 -6.72 20.50
C MET A 270 19.22 -7.32 21.84
N TYR A 271 17.91 -7.39 22.13
CA TYR A 271 17.43 -7.95 23.39
C TYR A 271 17.77 -9.43 23.54
N LYS A 272 17.59 -10.21 22.48
CA LYS A 272 17.95 -11.63 22.48
C LYS A 272 19.44 -11.85 22.76
N LEU A 273 20.31 -11.11 22.07
CA LEU A 273 21.75 -11.24 22.26
C LEU A 273 22.17 -10.82 23.67
N LEU A 274 21.61 -9.72 24.20
CA LEU A 274 21.89 -9.26 25.57
C LEU A 274 21.37 -10.23 26.64
N GLU A 275 20.26 -10.91 26.39
CA GLU A 275 19.76 -11.96 27.28
C GLU A 275 20.74 -13.14 27.31
N GLU A 276 21.16 -13.61 26.13
CA GLU A 276 22.09 -14.72 25.96
C GLU A 276 23.46 -14.44 26.59
N THR A 277 23.93 -13.18 26.58
CA THR A 277 25.19 -12.76 27.22
C THR A 277 25.04 -12.37 28.69
N GLY A 278 23.81 -12.29 29.23
CA GLY A 278 23.54 -11.85 30.60
C GLY A 278 23.73 -10.34 30.83
N GLU A 279 23.80 -9.55 29.76
CA GLU A 279 24.03 -8.10 29.77
C GLU A 279 22.72 -7.29 29.74
N LEU A 280 21.55 -7.94 29.59
CA LEU A 280 20.26 -7.26 29.45
C LEU A 280 19.80 -6.52 30.71
N THR A 281 20.26 -6.95 31.89
CA THR A 281 19.80 -6.44 33.19
C THR A 281 20.02 -4.94 33.42
N ARG A 282 21.04 -4.34 32.81
CA ARG A 282 21.38 -2.93 32.98
C ARG A 282 21.64 -2.28 31.63
N ASN A 283 20.58 -1.72 31.03
CA ASN A 283 20.60 -1.34 29.62
C ASN A 283 20.40 0.18 29.44
N PRO A 284 21.33 0.88 28.77
CA PRO A 284 21.28 2.34 28.60
C PRO A 284 20.19 2.84 27.67
N CYS A 285 19.64 1.96 26.83
CA CYS A 285 18.57 2.29 25.91
C CYS A 285 17.17 2.28 26.56
N PHE A 286 17.07 1.86 27.82
CA PHE A 286 15.85 1.97 28.63
C PHE A 286 15.97 3.07 29.67
N TYR A 287 14.83 3.61 30.08
CA TYR A 287 14.74 4.73 31.01
C TYR A 287 15.25 4.42 32.40
N SER A 288 15.94 5.39 33.01
CA SER A 288 16.43 5.28 34.39
C SER A 288 15.29 4.93 35.35
N GLY A 289 15.51 3.92 36.20
CA GLY A 289 14.52 3.46 37.18
C GLY A 289 13.33 2.68 36.62
N ALA A 290 13.21 2.54 35.29
CA ALA A 290 12.22 1.66 34.69
C ALA A 290 12.63 0.21 34.96
N THR A 291 11.71 -0.56 35.56
CA THR A 291 11.79 -2.01 35.56
C THR A 291 10.74 -2.52 34.59
N GLU A 292 11.18 -2.96 33.42
CA GLU A 292 10.28 -3.38 32.35
C GLU A 292 10.38 -4.87 32.12
N ARG A 293 9.23 -5.47 31.83
CA ARG A 293 9.12 -6.85 31.42
C ARG A 293 9.07 -6.86 29.90
N ILE A 294 10.22 -7.08 29.27
CA ILE A 294 10.40 -7.00 27.82
C ILE A 294 10.34 -8.36 27.16
N ASP A 295 9.72 -8.45 25.99
CA ASP A 295 9.74 -9.66 25.16
C ASP A 295 11.09 -9.74 24.42
N VAL A 296 11.88 -10.76 24.74
CA VAL A 296 13.22 -10.97 24.16
C VAL A 296 13.18 -11.90 22.94
N ASP A 297 12.08 -12.60 22.70
CA ASP A 297 11.97 -13.57 21.60
C ASP A 297 10.99 -13.10 20.52
N GLY A 298 9.94 -12.35 20.90
CA GLY A 298 8.91 -11.84 20.01
C GLY A 298 7.96 -12.92 19.45
N ARG A 299 8.47 -14.14 19.25
CA ARG A 299 7.73 -15.29 18.72
C ARG A 299 7.23 -16.21 19.82
N GLU A 300 8.10 -16.54 20.77
CA GLU A 300 7.77 -17.40 21.91
C GLU A 300 7.21 -16.62 23.12
N GLN A 301 7.16 -15.28 23.03
CA GLN A 301 6.71 -14.39 24.10
C GLN A 301 7.48 -14.64 25.41
N SER A 302 8.81 -14.65 25.31
CA SER A 302 9.71 -14.84 26.44
C SER A 302 10.01 -13.51 27.10
N PHE A 303 9.63 -13.34 28.36
CA PHE A 303 9.67 -12.05 29.02
C PHE A 303 10.69 -11.97 30.15
N VAL A 304 11.49 -10.89 30.15
CA VAL A 304 12.59 -10.68 31.11
C VAL A 304 12.49 -9.31 31.76
N ASN A 305 12.85 -9.23 33.05
CA ASN A 305 12.95 -7.95 33.75
C ASN A 305 14.30 -7.29 33.46
N THR A 306 14.26 -6.06 32.93
CA THR A 306 15.44 -5.22 32.73
C THR A 306 15.37 -3.96 33.61
N SER A 307 16.52 -3.38 33.95
CA SER A 307 16.62 -2.06 34.55
C SER A 307 17.29 -1.09 33.57
N GLY A 308 16.64 0.05 33.33
CA GLY A 308 17.19 1.08 32.46
C GLY A 308 18.15 2.02 33.20
N THR A 309 19.12 2.57 32.46
CA THR A 309 20.02 3.62 32.97
C THR A 309 19.87 4.96 32.25
N GLY A 310 19.14 5.02 31.12
CA GLY A 310 18.78 6.25 30.42
C GLY A 310 19.98 7.08 29.97
N ASP A 311 20.76 6.59 29.01
CA ASP A 311 21.94 7.32 28.50
C ASP A 311 22.10 7.16 26.99
N PHE A 312 21.99 8.27 26.26
CA PHE A 312 21.98 8.26 24.80
C PHE A 312 23.31 7.78 24.20
N ASP A 313 24.45 8.25 24.70
CA ASP A 313 25.77 7.88 24.16
C ASP A 313 26.08 6.41 24.41
N SER A 314 25.78 5.92 25.62
CA SER A 314 25.96 4.51 25.97
C SER A 314 25.01 3.61 25.18
N CYS A 315 23.79 4.07 24.92
CA CYS A 315 22.86 3.36 24.04
C CYS A 315 23.37 3.31 22.60
N LEU A 316 23.89 4.43 22.08
CA LEU A 316 24.51 4.49 20.76
C LEU A 316 25.71 3.54 20.64
N SER A 317 26.59 3.52 21.64
CA SER A 317 27.73 2.59 21.70
C SER A 317 27.26 1.14 21.70
N LEU A 318 26.24 0.81 22.51
CA LEU A 318 25.66 -0.53 22.57
C LEU A 318 25.08 -0.95 21.21
N ILE A 319 24.32 -0.06 20.55
CA ILE A 319 23.77 -0.28 19.21
C ILE A 319 24.89 -0.60 18.22
N ASN A 320 25.97 0.19 18.21
CA ASN A 320 27.10 -0.03 17.31
C ASN A 320 27.77 -1.39 17.54
N ASP A 321 27.99 -1.78 18.80
CA ASP A 321 28.62 -3.06 19.13
C ASP A 321 27.76 -4.25 18.69
N ILE A 322 26.45 -4.17 18.94
CA ILE A 322 25.49 -5.21 18.54
C ILE A 322 25.38 -5.28 17.03
N PHE A 323 25.36 -4.13 16.36
CA PHE A 323 25.34 -4.07 14.90
C PHE A 323 26.54 -4.77 14.26
N THR A 324 27.75 -4.52 14.77
CA THR A 324 28.95 -5.20 14.29
C THR A 324 28.91 -6.71 14.58
N LYS A 325 28.41 -7.14 15.75
CA LYS A 325 28.27 -8.56 16.08
C LYS A 325 27.25 -9.29 15.19
N GLU A 326 26.09 -8.70 14.95
CA GLU A 326 24.98 -9.32 14.20
C GLU A 326 25.22 -9.33 12.69
N PHE A 327 25.78 -8.25 12.13
CA PHE A 327 25.87 -8.08 10.68
C PHE A 327 27.30 -8.09 10.13
N GLY A 328 28.31 -8.11 10.99
CA GLY A 328 29.72 -8.13 10.55
C GLY A 328 30.20 -6.82 9.90
N PHE A 329 29.43 -5.75 9.98
CA PHE A 329 29.82 -4.43 9.47
C PHE A 329 30.65 -3.68 10.52
N ASP A 330 31.98 -3.87 10.47
CA ASP A 330 32.90 -2.97 11.14
C ASP A 330 32.96 -1.60 10.43
N ARG A 331 33.59 -0.59 11.06
CA ARG A 331 33.65 0.77 10.50
C ARG A 331 34.35 0.83 9.15
N GLU A 332 35.33 -0.03 8.90
CA GLU A 332 36.12 -0.05 7.66
C GLU A 332 35.38 -0.74 6.50
N SER A 333 34.47 -1.65 6.81
CA SER A 333 33.64 -2.39 5.85
C SER A 333 32.39 -1.64 5.40
N ARG A 334 32.05 -0.50 6.04
CA ARG A 334 30.93 0.35 5.66
C ARG A 334 31.25 1.04 4.33
N LYS A 335 30.54 0.66 3.25
CA LYS A 335 30.66 1.34 1.97
C LYS A 335 30.02 2.73 2.07
N LEU A 336 30.82 3.77 1.86
CA LEU A 336 30.33 5.14 1.67
C LEU A 336 29.34 5.17 0.50
N LEU A 337 28.26 5.94 0.65
CA LEU A 337 27.31 6.18 -0.42
C LEU A 337 28.00 6.81 -1.63
N ASN A 338 28.01 6.08 -2.74
CA ASN A 338 28.66 6.53 -3.97
C ASN A 338 27.60 7.02 -4.96
N THR A 339 27.18 8.27 -4.78
CA THR A 339 26.11 8.91 -5.56
C THR A 339 26.26 10.42 -5.66
N THR A 340 25.77 10.98 -6.76
CA THR A 340 25.59 12.42 -7.00
C THR A 340 24.28 12.96 -6.42
N VAL A 341 23.38 12.10 -5.93
CA VAL A 341 22.15 12.51 -5.24
C VAL A 341 22.52 13.22 -3.95
N ASP A 342 21.99 14.43 -3.73
CA ASP A 342 22.30 15.24 -2.55
C ASP A 342 21.31 15.04 -1.39
N THR A 343 20.08 14.63 -1.69
CA THR A 343 18.97 14.57 -0.73
C THR A 343 18.29 13.21 -0.74
N PHE A 344 18.10 12.66 0.46
CA PHE A 344 17.39 11.42 0.71
C PHE A 344 16.07 11.68 1.41
N ILE A 345 14.98 11.09 0.91
CA ILE A 345 13.69 11.07 1.60
C ILE A 345 13.66 9.90 2.56
N ALA A 346 13.60 10.19 3.86
CA ALA A 346 13.50 9.20 4.92
C ALA A 346 12.07 9.10 5.42
N PHE A 347 11.47 7.92 5.32
CA PHE A 347 10.06 7.68 5.65
C PHE A 347 9.87 6.46 6.55
N ALA A 348 8.61 6.10 6.81
CA ALA A 348 8.23 5.07 7.78
C ALA A 348 8.73 5.41 9.20
N TYR A 349 9.47 4.51 9.87
CA TYR A 349 9.90 4.75 11.25
C TYR A 349 10.84 5.95 11.41
N PHE A 350 11.58 6.33 10.36
CA PHE A 350 12.31 7.60 10.37
C PHE A 350 11.34 8.77 10.60
N PHE A 351 10.31 8.90 9.77
CA PHE A 351 9.32 9.96 9.92
C PHE A 351 8.56 9.87 11.25
N ASP A 352 8.11 8.68 11.64
CA ASP A 352 7.27 8.52 12.84
C ASP A 352 7.95 9.05 14.11
N ARG A 353 9.27 8.85 14.25
CA ARG A 353 10.03 9.33 15.42
C ARG A 353 10.30 10.81 15.36
N ILE A 354 10.71 11.34 14.21
CA ILE A 354 10.89 12.79 14.04
C ILE A 354 9.57 13.53 14.30
N TYR A 355 8.45 13.02 13.78
CA TYR A 355 7.11 13.58 14.01
C TYR A 355 6.69 13.51 15.49
N THR A 356 7.01 12.41 16.18
CA THR A 356 6.68 12.23 17.61
C THR A 356 7.24 13.35 18.48
N PHE A 357 8.43 13.87 18.14
CA PHE A 357 9.08 14.96 18.87
C PHE A 357 8.77 16.36 18.31
N GLY A 358 7.88 16.46 17.32
CA GLY A 358 7.53 17.75 16.71
C GLY A 358 8.69 18.40 15.94
N LEU A 359 9.67 17.59 15.51
CA LEU A 359 10.83 18.05 14.77
C LEU A 359 10.45 18.41 13.33
N ALA A 360 11.21 19.35 12.75
CA ALA A 360 11.02 19.77 11.37
C ALA A 360 11.44 18.66 10.39
N SER A 361 10.88 18.65 9.18
CA SER A 361 11.22 17.66 8.15
C SER A 361 12.68 17.69 7.72
N GLN A 362 13.38 18.82 7.89
CA GLN A 362 14.80 18.99 7.54
C GLN A 362 15.67 19.14 8.79
N SER A 363 15.34 18.42 9.85
CA SER A 363 16.10 18.45 11.11
C SER A 363 17.54 17.99 10.90
N SER A 364 18.46 18.70 11.53
CA SER A 364 19.90 18.47 11.47
C SER A 364 20.36 17.34 12.39
N ARG A 365 21.62 16.93 12.24
CA ARG A 365 22.27 16.00 13.18
C ARG A 365 22.17 16.47 14.62
N SER A 366 22.38 17.77 14.85
CA SER A 366 22.34 18.36 16.19
C SER A 366 20.94 18.28 16.80
N ASP A 367 19.88 18.44 16.00
CA ASP A 367 18.51 18.34 16.47
C ASP A 367 18.19 16.90 16.91
N LEU A 368 18.61 15.91 16.12
CA LEU A 368 18.45 14.49 16.46
C LEU A 368 19.24 14.10 17.72
N GLU A 369 20.47 14.62 17.86
CA GLU A 369 21.30 14.40 19.04
C GLU A 369 20.68 15.04 20.30
N GLU A 370 20.23 16.29 20.21
CA GLU A 370 19.59 17.00 21.33
C GLU A 370 18.34 16.27 21.81
N VAL A 371 17.47 15.86 20.88
CA VAL A 371 16.25 15.12 21.22
C VAL A 371 16.56 13.73 21.75
N GLY A 372 17.55 13.03 21.19
CA GLY A 372 18.00 11.73 21.67
C GLY A 372 18.50 11.79 23.11
N ARG A 373 19.33 12.79 23.42
CA ARG A 373 19.82 13.04 24.80
C ARG A 373 18.69 13.40 25.75
N TYR A 374 17.81 14.31 25.31
CA TYR A 374 16.63 14.69 26.09
C TYR A 374 15.80 13.46 26.45
N ILE A 375 15.31 12.72 25.45
CA ILE A 375 14.39 11.61 25.72
C ILE A 375 15.05 10.51 26.55
N CYS A 376 16.33 10.16 26.30
CA CYS A 376 17.01 9.13 27.10
C CYS A 376 17.20 9.53 28.56
N SER A 377 17.32 10.82 28.86
CA SER A 377 17.49 11.34 30.22
C SER A 377 16.20 11.54 31.00
N GLU A 378 15.04 11.41 30.35
CA GLU A 378 13.73 11.62 30.97
C GLU A 378 13.34 10.49 31.93
N GLU A 379 12.55 10.85 32.94
CA GLU A 379 11.99 9.91 33.90
C GLU A 379 10.88 9.07 33.24
N TRP A 380 10.90 7.76 33.45
CA TRP A 380 9.98 6.84 32.78
C TRP A 380 8.50 7.23 32.93
N HIS A 381 8.07 7.62 34.12
CA HIS A 381 6.69 8.03 34.35
C HIS A 381 6.28 9.27 33.53
N VAL A 382 7.21 10.21 33.31
CA VAL A 382 6.97 11.40 32.47
C VAL A 382 6.78 10.95 31.02
N VAL A 383 7.62 10.04 30.54
CA VAL A 383 7.54 9.49 29.18
C VAL A 383 6.21 8.75 28.97
N GLN A 384 5.83 7.87 29.90
CA GLN A 384 4.56 7.14 29.85
C GLN A 384 3.36 8.08 29.70
N ASN A 385 3.34 9.18 30.45
CA ASN A 385 2.23 10.13 30.41
C ASN A 385 2.25 10.98 29.13
N SER A 386 3.43 11.41 28.70
CA SER A 386 3.59 12.39 27.60
C SER A 386 3.53 11.73 26.22
N TYR A 387 3.89 10.44 26.14
CA TYR A 387 4.04 9.68 24.91
C TYR A 387 3.18 8.39 24.87
N ALA A 388 2.08 8.34 25.63
CA ALA A 388 1.18 7.18 25.68
C ALA A 388 0.58 6.78 24.30
N SER A 389 0.54 7.70 23.33
CA SER A 389 -0.12 7.51 22.02
C SER A 389 0.85 7.65 20.84
N VAL A 390 2.11 7.23 21.00
CA VAL A 390 3.12 7.27 19.94
C VAL A 390 2.67 6.45 18.71
N ARG A 391 2.87 7.03 17.52
CA ARG A 391 2.58 6.35 16.26
C ARG A 391 3.48 5.12 16.10
N ASN A 392 2.85 3.99 15.77
CA ASN A 392 3.52 2.70 15.55
C ASN A 392 4.46 2.29 16.71
N GLY A 393 4.09 2.65 17.94
CA GLY A 393 5.03 2.73 19.07
C GLY A 393 4.84 1.72 20.20
N GLY A 394 5.87 1.73 21.05
CA GLY A 394 5.85 1.51 22.50
C GLY A 394 6.74 2.62 23.09
N SER A 395 6.19 3.50 23.94
CA SER A 395 6.89 4.67 24.50
C SER A 395 8.16 4.32 25.26
N GLU A 396 8.23 3.09 25.78
CA GLU A 396 9.37 2.44 26.43
C GLU A 396 10.64 2.37 25.56
N HIS A 397 10.50 2.56 24.24
CA HIS A 397 11.59 2.39 23.30
C HIS A 397 12.07 3.68 22.63
N LEU A 398 11.54 4.86 22.98
CA LEU A 398 11.89 6.07 22.24
C LEU A 398 13.38 6.46 22.38
N CYS A 399 14.00 6.17 23.53
CA CYS A 399 15.44 6.35 23.70
C CYS A 399 16.25 5.51 22.69
N PHE A 400 15.97 4.20 22.65
CA PHE A 400 16.56 3.30 21.64
C PHE A 400 16.29 3.78 20.21
N ASP A 401 15.05 4.14 19.90
CA ASP A 401 14.62 4.46 18.55
C ASP A 401 15.36 5.69 18.01
N MET A 402 15.53 6.72 18.84
CA MET A 402 16.30 7.91 18.46
C MET A 402 17.80 7.60 18.32
N ALA A 403 18.37 6.80 19.23
CA ALA A 403 19.77 6.37 19.11
C ALA A 403 20.01 5.52 17.85
N TYR A 404 19.06 4.65 17.48
CA TYR A 404 19.18 3.80 16.30
C TYR A 404 19.03 4.60 14.99
N ILE A 405 18.09 5.53 14.91
CA ILE A 405 17.95 6.43 13.76
C ILE A 405 19.22 7.26 13.58
N TYR A 406 19.77 7.81 14.67
CA TYR A 406 21.01 8.55 14.66
C TYR A 406 22.18 7.66 14.17
N PHE A 407 22.32 6.45 14.73
CA PHE A 407 23.32 5.47 14.32
C PHE A 407 23.25 5.19 12.81
N LEU A 408 22.05 4.89 12.30
CA LEU A 408 21.86 4.55 10.89
C LEU A 408 22.33 5.70 9.96
N LEU A 409 21.98 6.94 10.27
CA LEU A 409 22.30 8.08 9.42
C LEU A 409 23.78 8.49 9.50
N TYR A 410 24.34 8.54 10.70
CA TYR A 410 25.62 9.22 10.93
C TYR A 410 26.79 8.26 11.16
N ASP A 411 26.54 7.08 11.72
CA ASP A 411 27.60 6.09 11.95
C ASP A 411 27.60 5.02 10.84
N PHE A 412 26.44 4.51 10.44
CA PHE A 412 26.34 3.48 9.41
C PHE A 412 26.49 4.06 7.99
N LEU A 413 25.70 5.09 7.65
CA LEU A 413 25.73 5.70 6.32
C LEU A 413 26.68 6.90 6.18
N GLU A 414 27.23 7.37 7.29
CA GLU A 414 28.20 8.47 7.34
C GLU A 414 27.75 9.73 6.57
N PHE A 415 26.50 10.16 6.75
CA PHE A 415 25.91 11.30 6.01
C PHE A 415 26.72 12.61 6.14
N ASP A 416 27.38 12.83 7.28
CA ASP A 416 28.26 13.99 7.46
C ASP A 416 29.52 13.93 6.58
N ARG A 417 30.09 12.74 6.38
CA ARG A 417 31.30 12.56 5.54
C ARG A 417 30.95 12.65 4.06
N THR A 418 29.74 12.23 3.69
CA THR A 418 29.25 12.24 2.30
C THR A 418 28.57 13.56 1.92
N GLY A 419 28.29 14.44 2.89
CA GLY A 419 27.63 15.73 2.67
C GLY A 419 26.16 15.60 2.25
N LYS A 420 25.51 14.46 2.56
CA LYS A 420 24.13 14.16 2.15
C LYS A 420 23.13 14.68 3.17
N ASN A 421 21.97 15.09 2.67
CA ASN A 421 20.90 15.64 3.48
C ASN A 421 19.72 14.67 3.56
N THR A 422 19.01 14.71 4.68
CA THR A 422 17.81 13.88 4.91
C THR A 422 16.58 14.76 5.06
N TRP A 423 15.51 14.41 4.34
CA TRP A 423 14.18 14.97 4.54
C TRP A 423 13.26 13.88 5.10
N PHE A 424 12.80 14.09 6.32
CA PHE A 424 11.88 13.19 7.02
C PHE A 424 10.44 13.48 6.60
N LEU A 425 9.88 12.68 5.70
CA LEU A 425 8.56 12.90 5.12
C LEU A 425 7.81 11.57 4.98
N GLN A 426 6.53 11.52 5.33
CA GLN A 426 5.67 10.35 5.05
C GLN A 426 4.76 10.55 3.83
N THR A 427 4.48 11.80 3.46
CA THR A 427 3.52 12.10 2.38
C THR A 427 3.97 13.30 1.56
N TYR A 428 3.57 13.35 0.30
CA TYR A 428 3.72 14.50 -0.59
C TYR A 428 2.41 14.78 -1.33
N HIS A 429 1.89 16.00 -1.21
CA HIS A 429 0.58 16.40 -1.74
C HIS A 429 -0.57 15.43 -1.39
N GLY A 430 -0.57 14.90 -0.16
CA GLY A 430 -1.58 13.97 0.33
C GLY A 430 -1.39 12.51 -0.10
N LYS A 431 -0.38 12.21 -0.93
CA LYS A 431 -0.02 10.84 -1.34
C LYS A 431 1.11 10.31 -0.46
N GLU A 432 1.03 9.05 -0.05
CA GLU A 432 2.00 8.44 0.87
C GLU A 432 3.28 8.00 0.15
N PHE A 433 4.41 8.15 0.85
CA PHE A 433 5.66 7.52 0.47
C PHE A 433 5.71 6.08 1.00
N GLY A 434 6.05 5.17 0.11
CA GLY A 434 6.16 3.75 0.35
C GLY A 434 6.44 3.05 -0.97
N TRP A 435 6.72 1.75 -0.94
CA TRP A 435 7.00 0.99 -2.15
C TRP A 435 5.73 0.59 -2.92
N SER A 436 4.57 0.57 -2.25
CA SER A 436 3.33 -0.01 -2.79
C SER A 436 2.84 0.67 -4.07
N LEU A 437 2.90 1.99 -4.15
CA LEU A 437 2.46 2.71 -5.34
C LEU A 437 3.35 2.41 -6.56
N GLY A 438 4.68 2.40 -6.38
CA GLY A 438 5.64 2.03 -7.43
C GLY A 438 5.48 0.58 -7.89
N ALA A 439 5.22 -0.34 -6.96
CA ALA A 439 4.91 -1.72 -7.28
C ALA A 439 3.59 -1.83 -8.06
N LEU A 440 2.54 -1.10 -7.66
CA LEU A 440 1.27 -1.10 -8.37
C LEU A 440 1.42 -0.54 -9.79
N PHE A 441 2.18 0.54 -9.99
CA PHE A 441 2.51 1.03 -11.33
C PHE A 441 3.19 -0.05 -12.18
N HIS A 442 4.16 -0.77 -11.62
CA HIS A 442 4.85 -1.85 -12.32
C HIS A 442 3.89 -2.97 -12.73
N GLU A 443 3.11 -3.49 -11.78
CA GLU A 443 2.15 -4.57 -12.01
C GLU A 443 1.06 -4.18 -13.03
N MET A 444 0.51 -2.96 -12.92
CA MET A 444 -0.49 -2.46 -13.87
C MET A 444 0.08 -2.31 -15.28
N ASN A 445 1.35 -1.90 -15.42
CA ASN A 445 2.02 -1.84 -16.71
C ASN A 445 2.27 -3.24 -17.31
N LEU A 446 2.58 -4.25 -16.49
CA LEU A 446 2.71 -5.63 -16.97
C LEU A 446 1.37 -6.14 -17.54
N LEU A 447 0.27 -5.92 -16.82
CA LEU A 447 -1.07 -6.30 -17.31
C LEU A 447 -1.43 -5.61 -18.64
N LEU A 448 -1.07 -4.34 -18.81
CA LEU A 448 -1.24 -3.62 -20.09
C LEU A 448 -0.47 -4.28 -21.24
N LEU A 449 0.79 -4.66 -21.00
CA LEU A 449 1.67 -5.26 -22.00
C LEU A 449 1.18 -6.65 -22.42
N GLU A 450 0.69 -7.44 -21.47
CA GLU A 450 0.21 -8.80 -21.69
C GLU A 450 -1.19 -8.84 -22.34
N LYS A 451 -1.87 -7.68 -22.45
CA LYS A 451 -3.28 -7.55 -22.84
C LYS A 451 -4.21 -8.40 -21.96
N GLU A 452 -3.77 -8.72 -20.76
CA GLU A 452 -4.64 -9.29 -19.74
C GLU A 452 -5.66 -8.22 -19.33
N VAL A 453 -6.89 -8.66 -19.10
CA VAL A 453 -8.08 -7.80 -19.02
C VAL A 453 -7.88 -6.66 -18.01
N LEU A 454 -7.84 -5.43 -18.54
CA LEU A 454 -7.95 -4.16 -17.80
C LEU A 454 -9.26 -3.42 -18.13
#